data_AF-A0A1M6XQ45-F1
#
_entry.id   AF-A0A1M6XQ45-F1
#
_cell.length_a   1.000
_cell.length_b   1.000
_cell.length_c   1.000
_cell.angle_alpha   90.00
_cell.angle_beta   90.00
_cell.angle_gamma   90.00
#
_symmetry.space_group_name_H-M   'P 1'
#
loop_
_entity.id
_entity.type
_entity.pdbx_description
1 polymer ?
#
loop_
_entity_poly.entity_id
_entity_poly.type
_entity_poly.pdbx_seq_one_letter_code
_entity_poly.pdbx_strand_id
1 'polypeptide(L)'
;MPRGPGSWWPRKRYSEIVVALVGVLENVVVGDPRDPATEVGPLVSSRQRERVEGYIAAGLTEGARIAYGGGRPEGFAKGWSVEPTLFVDASNDMRIAREEISGPDRIVIPYDDVADAVRIANDSSYRLAGAVFTEDPDRGIALVNQVRAGLVAVNSLGMAPQFPFGGYKTPGSGGRTARKGWRSTSSQDHRPAAGSPRLTARDLRIRLPCTLTGRGSRLGWDELNARSVRRNRMDVAGSWSAACGRGAGRRRQMEWERVYSTILVEDADQIGVVTLNRPHRMNAWTPLMGVELRDALIALDARNDIRAVVVTGAGRGFCAGADLSPDAQAESGHSDDRRDEFPYWEMNTPIIAAMNGPAVGVGMTMPLQWDLRIVAEDAKYGFVFGRRGLVPELGSTWLLPRLVGLGTALDLLLTGRIFTGREAAELGIANEAVPAGEVLSRALEIARDIAANVAPVAAALTKRLVHRFLTEPDRAAAELVERRLAAWTAEQTDLKEGAAAFFEKRPPRWRLAKNDDFPEDLFHA
;
A
#
# COMPACT_ATOMS: atom_id res chain seq x y z
N MET A 1 8.56 8.91 -18.95
CA MET A 1 7.57 8.92 -20.06
C MET A 1 6.57 7.76 -19.90
N PRO A 2 5.27 7.98 -19.58
CA PRO A 2 4.27 6.88 -19.69
C PRO A 2 3.35 6.95 -20.96
N ARG A 3 3.10 5.86 -21.71
CA ARG A 3 2.04 4.79 -21.71
C ARG A 3 0.58 5.20 -22.05
N GLY A 4 0.23 5.20 -23.36
CA GLY A 4 -1.13 5.31 -23.93
C GLY A 4 -1.09 5.35 -25.49
N PRO A 5 -2.08 4.79 -26.23
CA PRO A 5 -1.90 4.32 -27.62
C PRO A 5 -2.08 5.39 -28.72
N GLY A 6 -2.18 6.69 -28.41
CA GLY A 6 -2.31 7.70 -29.45
C GLY A 6 -2.31 9.14 -28.97
N SER A 7 -1.78 10.03 -29.81
CA SER A 7 -1.90 11.47 -29.69
C SER A 7 -2.56 12.02 -30.95
N TRP A 8 -3.60 12.86 -30.78
CA TRP A 8 -4.41 13.34 -31.90
C TRP A 8 -4.13 14.80 -32.21
N TRP A 9 -3.82 15.06 -33.46
CA TRP A 9 -3.30 16.36 -33.88
C TRP A 9 -4.04 16.87 -35.12
N PRO A 10 -4.29 18.18 -35.23
CA PRO A 10 -4.99 18.72 -36.39
C PRO A 10 -4.18 18.47 -37.66
N ARG A 11 -4.82 17.91 -38.69
CA ARG A 11 -4.17 17.57 -39.97
C ARG A 11 -3.41 18.75 -40.58
N LYS A 12 -3.94 19.97 -40.41
CA LYS A 12 -3.34 21.22 -40.92
C LYS A 12 -1.96 21.55 -40.34
N ARG A 13 -1.63 21.05 -39.15
CA ARG A 13 -0.33 21.28 -38.48
C ARG A 13 0.49 20.01 -38.35
N TYR A 14 0.06 18.94 -39.00
CA TYR A 14 0.60 17.60 -38.82
C TYR A 14 2.11 17.53 -39.09
N SER A 15 2.58 18.11 -40.20
CA SER A 15 4.00 18.14 -40.54
C SER A 15 4.86 18.90 -39.52
N GLU A 16 4.39 20.07 -39.07
CA GLU A 16 5.07 20.88 -38.04
C GLU A 16 5.23 20.10 -36.73
N ILE A 17 4.17 19.38 -36.35
CA ILE A 17 4.11 18.61 -35.10
C ILE A 17 5.03 17.39 -35.18
N VAL A 18 5.04 16.67 -36.30
CA VAL A 18 5.94 15.53 -36.49
C VAL A 18 7.39 15.98 -36.37
N VAL A 19 7.78 17.09 -37.01
CA VAL A 19 9.13 17.65 -36.89
C VAL A 19 9.46 18.01 -35.44
N ALA A 20 8.56 18.70 -34.74
CA ALA A 20 8.78 19.06 -33.34
C ALA A 20 8.93 17.82 -32.42
N LEU A 21 8.13 16.77 -32.64
CA LEU A 21 8.21 15.53 -31.86
C LEU A 21 9.51 14.76 -32.15
N VAL A 22 9.95 14.71 -33.40
CA VAL A 22 11.25 14.14 -33.78
C VAL A 22 12.39 14.88 -33.07
N GLY A 23 12.40 16.22 -33.12
CA GLY A 23 13.43 17.01 -32.44
C GLY A 23 13.46 16.83 -30.92
N VAL A 24 12.31 16.59 -30.28
CA VAL A 24 12.28 16.21 -28.85
C VAL A 24 12.90 14.83 -28.63
N LEU A 25 12.55 13.85 -29.47
CA LEU A 25 13.05 12.48 -29.33
C LEU A 25 14.55 12.34 -29.61
N GLU A 26 15.09 13.16 -30.51
CA GLU A 26 16.54 13.24 -30.79
C GLU A 26 17.38 13.59 -29.55
N ASN A 27 16.78 14.27 -28.57
CA ASN A 27 17.47 14.67 -27.33
C ASN A 27 17.27 13.67 -26.18
N VAL A 28 16.51 12.59 -26.39
CA VAL A 28 16.23 11.59 -25.36
C VAL A 28 17.43 10.65 -25.20
N VAL A 29 17.99 10.60 -24.00
CA VAL A 29 19.12 9.72 -23.69
C VAL A 29 18.63 8.31 -23.38
N VAL A 30 18.94 7.36 -24.28
CA VAL A 30 18.74 5.93 -24.06
C VAL A 30 20.00 5.36 -23.41
N GLY A 31 19.86 4.70 -22.25
CA GLY A 31 21.02 4.47 -21.40
C GLY A 31 20.85 3.45 -20.28
N ASP A 32 21.91 3.32 -19.48
CA ASP A 32 21.87 2.54 -18.24
C ASP A 32 20.93 3.23 -17.23
N PRO A 33 19.93 2.54 -16.67
CA PRO A 33 18.99 3.15 -15.73
C PRO A 33 19.65 3.67 -14.45
N ARG A 34 20.91 3.31 -14.18
CA ARG A 34 21.71 3.83 -13.06
C ARG A 34 22.37 5.16 -13.35
N ASP A 35 22.51 5.54 -14.62
CA ASP A 35 22.95 6.89 -14.97
C ASP A 35 21.74 7.84 -14.91
N PRO A 36 21.73 8.85 -14.04
CA PRO A 36 20.60 9.79 -13.97
C PRO A 36 20.52 10.74 -15.18
N ALA A 37 21.45 10.68 -16.13
CA ALA A 37 21.26 11.28 -17.45
C ALA A 37 20.33 10.43 -18.36
N THR A 38 20.14 9.14 -18.06
CA THR A 38 19.27 8.25 -18.83
C THR A 38 17.80 8.62 -18.64
N GLU A 39 17.11 8.83 -19.75
CA GLU A 39 15.67 9.09 -19.79
C GLU A 39 14.87 7.85 -20.20
N VAL A 40 15.47 6.95 -20.98
CA VAL A 40 14.87 5.69 -21.43
C VAL A 40 15.82 4.53 -21.15
N GLY A 41 15.44 3.66 -20.22
CA GLY A 41 16.19 2.45 -19.85
C GLY A 41 15.74 1.19 -20.61
N PRO A 42 16.36 0.03 -20.34
CA PRO A 42 15.99 -1.25 -20.95
C PRO A 42 14.59 -1.71 -20.54
N LEU A 43 13.95 -2.50 -21.39
CA LEU A 43 12.72 -3.21 -21.02
C LEU A 43 13.03 -4.30 -19.99
N VAL A 44 12.01 -4.75 -19.26
CA VAL A 44 12.15 -5.68 -18.12
C VAL A 44 12.59 -7.11 -18.50
N SER A 45 12.43 -7.52 -19.76
CA SER A 45 12.75 -8.88 -20.21
C SER A 45 12.92 -8.95 -21.73
N SER A 46 13.57 -10.01 -22.23
CA SER A 46 13.63 -10.32 -23.66
C SER A 46 12.25 -10.49 -24.27
N ARG A 47 11.35 -11.20 -23.57
CA ARG A 47 9.95 -11.39 -23.98
C ARG A 47 9.22 -10.07 -24.17
N GLN A 48 9.48 -9.09 -23.30
CA GLN A 48 8.89 -7.75 -23.43
C GLN A 48 9.45 -7.00 -24.64
N ARG A 49 10.76 -7.11 -24.91
CA ARG A 49 11.37 -6.54 -26.11
C ARG A 49 10.82 -7.17 -27.39
N GLU A 50 10.73 -8.49 -27.46
CA GLU A 50 10.14 -9.20 -28.60
C GLU A 50 8.69 -8.76 -28.85
N ARG A 51 7.92 -8.54 -27.78
CA ARG A 51 6.55 -8.03 -27.90
C ARG A 51 6.52 -6.61 -28.47
N VAL A 52 7.39 -5.71 -28.00
CA VAL A 52 7.50 -4.33 -28.52
C VAL A 52 7.93 -4.34 -29.99
N GLU A 53 8.97 -5.11 -30.33
CA GLU A 53 9.43 -5.29 -31.71
C GLU A 53 8.31 -5.87 -32.60
N GLY A 54 7.49 -6.78 -32.08
CA GLY A 54 6.32 -7.31 -32.77
C GLY A 54 5.24 -6.26 -33.05
N TYR A 55 5.01 -5.31 -32.14
CA TYR A 55 4.11 -4.18 -32.39
C TYR A 55 4.69 -3.19 -33.39
N ILE A 56 6.01 -2.97 -33.36
CA ILE A 56 6.68 -2.11 -34.33
C ILE A 56 6.51 -2.68 -35.74
N ALA A 57 6.77 -3.98 -35.90
CA ALA A 57 6.54 -4.69 -37.15
C ALA A 57 5.07 -4.67 -37.58
N ALA A 58 4.13 -4.86 -36.65
CA ALA A 58 2.69 -4.78 -36.94
C ALA A 58 2.28 -3.39 -37.42
N GLY A 59 2.75 -2.32 -36.78
CA GLY A 59 2.47 -0.94 -37.21
C GLY A 59 2.94 -0.66 -38.63
N LEU A 60 4.16 -1.08 -38.98
CA LEU A 60 4.68 -0.98 -40.35
C LEU A 60 3.84 -1.80 -41.34
N THR A 61 3.45 -3.02 -40.96
CA THR A 61 2.64 -3.92 -41.82
C THR A 61 1.24 -3.35 -42.07
N GLU A 62 0.67 -2.68 -41.08
CA GLU A 62 -0.67 -2.07 -41.15
C GLU A 62 -0.65 -0.69 -41.84
N GLY A 63 0.52 -0.18 -42.22
CA GLY A 63 0.66 1.02 -43.04
C GLY A 63 1.09 2.28 -42.29
N ALA A 64 1.40 2.20 -40.99
CA ALA A 64 2.06 3.30 -40.30
C ALA A 64 3.52 3.42 -40.75
N ARG A 65 4.06 4.64 -40.66
CA ARG A 65 5.47 4.93 -40.91
C ARG A 65 6.18 5.29 -39.62
N ILE A 66 7.46 4.96 -39.51
CA ILE A 66 8.30 5.40 -38.39
C ILE A 66 8.98 6.71 -38.78
N ALA A 67 8.76 7.76 -38.00
CA ALA A 67 9.42 9.05 -38.14
C ALA A 67 10.70 9.16 -37.31
N TYR A 68 10.85 8.33 -36.26
CA TYR A 68 12.04 8.29 -35.41
C TYR A 68 12.17 6.92 -34.71
N GLY A 69 13.40 6.42 -34.60
CA GLY A 69 13.79 5.23 -33.84
C GLY A 69 13.17 3.92 -34.34
N GLY A 70 12.71 3.08 -33.41
CA GLY A 70 12.15 1.76 -33.69
C GLY A 70 13.17 0.64 -33.87
N GLY A 71 14.47 0.95 -33.71
CA GLY A 71 15.55 -0.02 -33.71
C GLY A 71 15.99 -0.46 -32.30
N ARG A 72 17.08 -1.23 -32.27
CA ARG A 72 17.84 -1.49 -31.04
C ARG A 72 18.96 -0.45 -30.96
N PRO A 73 19.12 0.25 -29.84
CA PRO A 73 20.13 1.31 -29.72
C PRO A 73 21.55 0.75 -29.82
N GLU A 74 22.43 1.44 -30.54
CA GLU A 74 23.84 1.09 -30.68
C GLU A 74 24.57 1.15 -29.32
N GLY A 75 25.61 0.32 -29.14
CA GLY A 75 26.42 0.29 -27.91
C GLY A 75 25.87 -0.57 -26.77
N PHE A 76 24.65 -1.13 -26.89
CA PHE A 76 24.03 -1.99 -25.87
C PHE A 76 24.06 -3.48 -26.28
N ALA A 77 25.22 -4.13 -26.14
CA ALA A 77 25.37 -5.57 -26.44
C ALA A 77 24.63 -6.50 -25.44
N LYS A 78 24.29 -5.98 -24.25
CA LYS A 78 23.56 -6.70 -23.18
C LYS A 78 22.34 -5.89 -22.75
N GLY A 79 21.27 -6.58 -22.38
CA GLY A 79 20.00 -5.98 -21.99
C GLY A 79 18.95 -6.01 -23.10
N TRP A 80 17.80 -5.39 -22.80
CA TRP A 80 16.59 -5.48 -23.63
C TRP A 80 16.07 -4.09 -24.02
N SER A 81 16.99 -3.21 -24.43
CA SER A 81 16.66 -1.84 -24.86
C SER A 81 16.06 -1.79 -26.26
N VAL A 82 15.20 -0.81 -26.47
CA VAL A 82 14.58 -0.45 -27.76
C VAL A 82 14.62 1.07 -27.84
N GLU A 83 14.91 1.61 -29.02
CA GLU A 83 14.85 3.05 -29.26
C GLU A 83 13.43 3.56 -29.08
N PRO A 84 13.24 4.82 -28.62
CA PRO A 84 11.94 5.46 -28.68
C PRO A 84 11.40 5.44 -30.11
N THR A 85 10.18 4.96 -30.31
CA THR A 85 9.59 4.84 -31.65
C THR A 85 8.51 5.90 -31.84
N LEU A 86 8.55 6.66 -32.93
CA LEU A 86 7.47 7.56 -33.31
C LEU A 86 6.77 7.06 -34.59
N PHE A 87 5.59 6.47 -34.42
CA PHE A 87 4.68 6.17 -35.51
C PHE A 87 3.93 7.42 -35.96
N VAL A 88 3.95 7.62 -37.26
CA VAL A 88 3.18 8.62 -37.98
C VAL A 88 2.40 7.92 -39.08
N ASP A 89 1.43 8.63 -39.62
CA ASP A 89 0.53 8.20 -40.69
C ASP A 89 -0.32 7.00 -40.25
N ALA A 90 -0.49 6.86 -38.93
CA ALA A 90 -1.27 5.82 -38.29
C ALA A 90 -2.76 6.18 -38.26
N SER A 91 -3.61 5.15 -38.30
CA SER A 91 -5.05 5.27 -38.16
C SER A 91 -5.51 4.61 -36.86
N ASN A 92 -6.68 5.02 -36.38
CA ASN A 92 -7.19 4.59 -35.07
C ASN A 92 -7.52 3.09 -35.04
N ASP A 93 -7.77 2.44 -36.17
CA ASP A 93 -8.07 1.01 -36.31
C ASP A 93 -6.84 0.09 -36.27
N MET A 94 -5.63 0.64 -36.40
CA MET A 94 -4.39 -0.14 -36.31
C MET A 94 -4.20 -0.73 -34.92
N ARG A 95 -3.58 -1.92 -34.84
CA ARG A 95 -3.29 -2.62 -33.59
C ARG A 95 -2.45 -1.77 -32.65
N ILE A 96 -1.52 -0.98 -33.18
CA ILE A 96 -0.70 -0.06 -32.38
C ILE A 96 -1.54 1.02 -31.67
N ALA A 97 -2.69 1.41 -32.24
CA ALA A 97 -3.65 2.37 -31.66
C ALA A 97 -4.74 1.69 -30.80
N ARG A 98 -4.92 0.37 -30.94
CA ARG A 98 -5.99 -0.42 -30.32
C ARG A 98 -5.53 -1.36 -29.22
N GLU A 99 -4.24 -1.55 -29.04
CA GLU A 99 -3.65 -2.39 -28.01
C GLU A 99 -2.64 -1.58 -27.18
N GLU A 100 -2.50 -1.92 -25.91
CA GLU A 100 -1.51 -1.26 -25.04
C GLU A 100 -0.10 -1.80 -25.31
N ILE A 101 0.72 -0.96 -25.93
CA ILE A 101 2.16 -1.20 -26.11
C ILE A 101 2.90 -0.66 -24.89
N SER A 102 3.42 -1.56 -24.04
CA SER A 102 4.28 -1.19 -22.90
C SER A 102 5.75 -1.06 -23.32
N GLY A 103 6.00 -0.22 -24.34
CA GLY A 103 7.30 0.18 -24.87
C GLY A 103 7.40 1.71 -25.05
N PRO A 104 8.56 2.26 -25.45
CA PRO A 104 8.75 3.71 -25.62
C PRO A 104 8.16 4.22 -26.95
N ASP A 105 7.00 3.70 -27.35
CA ASP A 105 6.36 3.96 -28.64
C ASP A 105 5.31 5.06 -28.54
N ARG A 106 5.27 5.94 -29.55
CA ARG A 106 4.33 7.05 -29.67
C ARG A 106 3.66 7.03 -31.03
N ILE A 107 2.38 7.36 -31.06
CA ILE A 107 1.58 7.30 -32.29
C ILE A 107 0.91 8.65 -32.49
N VAL A 108 1.04 9.20 -33.70
CA VAL A 108 0.44 10.46 -34.13
C VAL A 108 -0.68 10.14 -35.11
N ILE A 109 -1.92 10.43 -34.72
CA ILE A 109 -3.10 10.23 -35.55
C ILE A 109 -3.67 11.61 -35.92
N PRO A 110 -3.75 11.97 -37.21
CA PRO A 110 -4.35 13.24 -37.61
C PRO A 110 -5.86 13.22 -37.46
N TYR A 111 -6.45 14.36 -37.11
CA TYR A 111 -7.90 14.59 -37.17
C TYR A 111 -8.21 15.80 -38.06
N ASP A 112 -9.39 15.80 -38.68
CA ASP A 112 -9.79 16.85 -39.63
C ASP A 112 -10.47 18.05 -38.96
N ASP A 113 -11.33 17.78 -37.99
CA ASP A 113 -11.99 18.79 -37.17
C ASP A 113 -12.25 18.29 -35.73
N VAL A 114 -12.87 19.15 -34.92
CA VAL A 114 -13.15 18.84 -33.51
C VAL A 114 -14.10 17.66 -33.35
N ALA A 115 -15.10 17.52 -34.24
CA ALA A 115 -16.05 16.41 -34.16
C ALA A 115 -15.35 15.09 -34.49
N ASP A 116 -14.44 15.10 -35.45
CA ASP A 116 -13.60 13.96 -35.79
C ASP A 116 -12.64 13.60 -34.64
N ALA A 117 -12.01 14.58 -33.99
CA ALA A 117 -11.17 14.36 -32.82
C ALA A 117 -11.94 13.70 -31.66
N VAL A 118 -13.17 14.15 -31.38
CA VAL A 118 -14.06 13.56 -30.36
C VAL A 118 -14.48 12.16 -30.77
N ARG A 119 -14.81 11.92 -32.04
CA ARG A 119 -15.15 10.60 -32.58
C ARG A 119 -14.02 9.61 -32.36
N ILE A 120 -12.79 9.98 -32.73
CA ILE A 120 -11.60 9.14 -32.56
C ILE A 120 -11.32 8.88 -31.07
N ALA A 121 -11.34 9.92 -30.22
CA ALA A 121 -11.11 9.76 -28.78
C ALA A 121 -12.16 8.86 -28.10
N ASN A 122 -13.41 8.93 -28.56
CA ASN A 122 -14.50 8.08 -28.09
C ASN A 122 -14.49 6.68 -28.69
N ASP A 123 -13.73 6.46 -29.76
CA ASP A 123 -13.54 5.16 -30.39
C ASP A 123 -12.30 4.48 -29.81
N SER A 124 -12.31 4.28 -28.49
CA SER A 124 -11.26 3.56 -27.77
C SER A 124 -11.88 2.57 -26.79
N SER A 125 -11.24 1.43 -26.59
CA SER A 125 -11.61 0.42 -25.59
C SER A 125 -11.02 0.71 -24.19
N TYR A 126 -9.99 1.56 -24.10
CA TYR A 126 -9.23 1.77 -22.86
C TYR A 126 -9.75 2.92 -21.97
N ARG A 127 -10.35 3.98 -22.56
CA ARG A 127 -11.16 5.06 -21.92
C ARG A 127 -10.82 5.44 -20.46
N LEU A 128 -9.53 5.46 -20.14
CA LEU A 128 -9.04 5.57 -18.75
C LEU A 128 -8.80 7.02 -18.37
N ALA A 129 -7.90 7.70 -19.08
CA ALA A 129 -7.56 9.10 -18.84
C ALA A 129 -7.18 9.80 -20.13
N GLY A 130 -7.38 11.13 -20.18
CA GLY A 130 -7.19 12.01 -21.32
C GLY A 130 -6.70 13.42 -20.94
N ALA A 131 -6.27 14.21 -21.91
CA ALA A 131 -6.02 15.63 -21.75
C ALA A 131 -6.28 16.38 -23.07
N VAL A 132 -6.59 17.66 -22.97
CA VAL A 132 -6.82 18.58 -24.07
C VAL A 132 -5.90 19.77 -23.86
N PHE A 133 -5.16 20.17 -24.88
CA PHE A 133 -4.36 21.38 -24.88
C PHE A 133 -4.96 22.38 -25.86
N THR A 134 -5.19 23.60 -25.40
CA THR A 134 -5.80 24.68 -26.17
C THR A 134 -5.47 26.01 -25.53
N GLU A 135 -5.40 27.07 -26.32
CA GLU A 135 -5.23 28.44 -25.82
C GLU A 135 -6.52 28.99 -25.18
N ASP A 136 -7.65 28.31 -25.38
CA ASP A 136 -8.98 28.67 -24.85
C ASP A 136 -9.46 27.58 -23.86
N PRO A 137 -9.26 27.78 -22.54
CA PRO A 137 -9.65 26.80 -21.53
C PRO A 137 -11.14 26.46 -21.52
N ASP A 138 -12.03 27.42 -21.81
CA ASP A 138 -13.48 27.22 -21.83
C ASP A 138 -13.88 26.30 -22.98
N ARG A 139 -13.26 26.49 -24.15
CA ARG A 139 -13.38 25.57 -25.28
C ARG A 139 -12.82 24.19 -24.95
N GLY A 140 -11.72 24.13 -24.19
CA GLY A 140 -11.16 22.89 -23.66
C GLY A 140 -12.16 22.13 -22.80
N ILE A 141 -12.82 22.80 -21.86
CA ILE A 141 -13.84 22.21 -20.98
C ILE A 141 -15.06 21.74 -21.78
N ALA A 142 -15.54 22.55 -22.73
CA ALA A 142 -16.66 22.19 -23.60
C ALA A 142 -16.36 20.94 -24.44
N LEU A 143 -15.11 20.75 -24.86
CA LEU A 143 -14.65 19.55 -25.56
C LEU A 143 -14.59 18.34 -24.64
N VAL A 144 -13.97 18.49 -23.46
CA VAL A 144 -13.81 17.42 -22.48
C VAL A 144 -15.16 16.78 -22.14
N ASN A 145 -16.22 17.58 -22.02
CA ASN A 145 -17.58 17.09 -21.76
C ASN A 145 -18.15 16.17 -22.87
N GLN A 146 -17.54 16.14 -24.06
CA GLN A 146 -17.94 15.29 -25.18
C GLN A 146 -17.09 14.00 -25.25
N VAL A 147 -16.01 13.91 -24.49
CA VAL A 147 -15.11 12.74 -24.43
C VAL A 147 -15.55 11.80 -23.30
N ARG A 148 -15.80 10.55 -23.66
CA ARG A 148 -16.21 9.45 -22.77
C ARG A 148 -14.97 8.70 -22.28
N ALA A 149 -14.22 9.34 -21.39
CA ALA A 149 -13.08 8.77 -20.68
C ALA A 149 -13.21 9.06 -19.17
N GLY A 150 -12.42 8.38 -18.34
CA GLY A 150 -12.54 8.50 -16.88
C GLY A 150 -12.13 9.87 -16.34
N LEU A 151 -10.89 10.29 -16.59
CA LEU A 151 -10.38 11.61 -16.24
C LEU A 151 -9.90 12.31 -17.51
N VAL A 152 -10.31 13.55 -17.77
CA VAL A 152 -9.74 14.34 -18.88
C VAL A 152 -9.34 15.72 -18.39
N ALA A 153 -8.05 16.07 -18.53
CA ALA A 153 -7.51 17.34 -18.10
C ALA A 153 -7.54 18.39 -19.22
N VAL A 154 -7.55 19.69 -18.88
CA VAL A 154 -7.35 20.79 -19.84
C VAL A 154 -6.03 21.50 -19.49
N ASN A 155 -5.16 21.68 -20.48
CA ASN A 155 -3.83 22.31 -20.37
C ASN A 155 -2.93 21.76 -19.27
N SER A 156 -3.13 20.50 -18.89
CA SER A 156 -2.36 19.84 -17.85
C SER A 156 -2.15 18.38 -18.19
N LEU A 157 -1.01 17.85 -17.74
CA LEU A 157 -0.70 16.42 -17.75
C LEU A 157 -0.67 16.00 -16.28
N GLY A 158 -1.68 15.25 -15.85
CA GLY A 158 -1.72 14.79 -14.47
C GLY A 158 -2.98 14.03 -14.14
N MET A 159 -2.80 13.01 -13.30
CA MET A 159 -3.89 12.49 -12.48
C MET A 159 -4.05 13.48 -11.32
N ALA A 160 -5.27 13.90 -11.03
CA ALA A 160 -5.55 14.73 -9.88
C ALA A 160 -5.99 13.79 -8.75
N PRO A 161 -5.07 13.30 -7.89
CA PRO A 161 -5.34 12.23 -6.92
C PRO A 161 -6.45 12.57 -5.92
N GLN A 162 -6.74 13.86 -5.76
CA GLN A 162 -7.83 14.39 -4.95
C GLN A 162 -9.23 14.22 -5.56
N PHE A 163 -9.35 13.78 -6.82
CA PHE A 163 -10.64 13.55 -7.47
C PHE A 163 -10.92 12.06 -7.68
N PRO A 164 -12.18 11.61 -7.57
CA PRO A 164 -12.55 10.22 -7.78
C PRO A 164 -12.18 9.76 -9.20
N PHE A 165 -11.39 8.69 -9.29
CA PHE A 165 -10.89 8.14 -10.55
C PHE A 165 -11.69 6.90 -10.95
N GLY A 166 -12.16 6.85 -12.21
CA GLY A 166 -12.87 5.69 -12.74
C GLY A 166 -13.09 5.79 -14.25
N GLY A 167 -12.66 4.76 -15.00
CA GLY A 167 -12.77 4.72 -16.47
C GLY A 167 -14.20 4.56 -17.00
N TYR A 168 -14.43 5.00 -18.24
CA TYR A 168 -15.68 4.76 -18.97
C TYR A 168 -15.63 3.38 -19.62
N LYS A 169 -16.23 2.33 -19.04
CA LYS A 169 -16.30 0.99 -19.69
C LYS A 169 -17.57 0.81 -20.53
N THR A 170 -17.47 0.05 -21.63
CA THR A 170 -18.58 -0.69 -22.25
C THR A 170 -19.26 -1.57 -21.18
N PRO A 171 -20.60 -1.79 -21.22
CA PRO A 171 -21.48 -1.72 -20.06
C PRO A 171 -21.05 -2.64 -18.91
N GLY A 172 -20.49 -2.02 -17.86
CA GLY A 172 -20.05 -2.66 -16.63
C GLY A 172 -19.60 -1.61 -15.61
N SER A 173 -20.55 -1.17 -14.78
CA SER A 173 -20.45 -0.53 -13.45
C SER A 173 -19.60 0.75 -13.22
N GLY A 174 -18.56 1.05 -14.01
CA GLY A 174 -17.60 2.14 -13.71
C GLY A 174 -18.14 3.57 -13.79
N GLY A 175 -19.08 3.84 -14.72
CA GLY A 175 -19.62 5.19 -14.91
C GLY A 175 -20.57 5.67 -13.79
N ARG A 176 -21.02 4.77 -12.91
CA ARG A 176 -22.01 5.09 -11.86
C ARG A 176 -21.39 5.58 -10.55
N THR A 177 -20.12 5.29 -10.28
CA THR A 177 -19.44 5.64 -9.02
C THR A 177 -18.90 7.07 -9.01
N ALA A 178 -18.27 7.53 -10.10
CA ALA A 178 -17.74 8.89 -10.20
C ALA A 178 -18.84 9.97 -10.12
N ARG A 179 -19.99 9.76 -10.78
CA ARG A 179 -21.15 10.66 -10.70
C ARG A 179 -21.81 10.71 -9.32
N LYS A 180 -21.73 9.64 -8.52
CA LYS A 180 -22.31 9.59 -7.17
C LYS A 180 -21.42 10.33 -6.15
N GLY A 181 -20.10 10.18 -6.24
CA GLY A 181 -19.16 10.90 -5.37
C GLY A 181 -19.11 12.42 -5.60
N TRP A 182 -19.35 12.88 -6.83
CA TRP A 182 -19.45 14.33 -7.13
C TRP A 182 -20.75 14.95 -6.63
N ARG A 183 -21.89 14.24 -6.75
CA ARG A 183 -23.21 14.74 -6.32
C ARG A 183 -23.36 14.80 -4.79
N SER A 184 -22.58 14.04 -4.04
CA SER A 184 -22.61 14.11 -2.57
C SER A 184 -21.89 15.33 -2.00
N THR A 185 -21.09 16.05 -2.80
CA THR A 185 -20.29 17.21 -2.35
C THR A 185 -20.68 18.54 -3.02
N SER A 186 -21.52 18.54 -4.06
CA SER A 186 -21.94 19.75 -4.77
C SER A 186 -23.43 20.05 -4.56
N SER A 187 -23.72 20.96 -3.62
CA SER A 187 -25.05 21.56 -3.41
C SER A 187 -25.29 22.84 -4.21
N GLN A 188 -24.49 23.11 -5.25
CA GLN A 188 -24.68 24.27 -6.12
C GLN A 188 -25.02 23.84 -7.54
N ASP A 189 -26.30 23.99 -7.87
CA ASP A 189 -26.83 23.93 -9.23
C ASP A 189 -26.31 25.13 -10.03
N HIS A 190 -25.52 24.87 -11.07
CA HIS A 190 -25.28 25.83 -12.15
C HIS A 190 -25.87 25.27 -13.44
N ARG A 191 -27.03 25.79 -13.82
CA ARG A 191 -27.63 25.59 -15.15
C ARG A 191 -26.94 26.53 -16.14
N PRO A 192 -26.40 26.07 -17.28
CA PRO A 192 -26.09 26.96 -18.38
C PRO A 192 -27.35 27.23 -19.20
N ALA A 193 -27.55 28.52 -19.52
CA ALA A 193 -28.60 29.01 -20.38
C ALA A 193 -28.39 28.58 -21.85
N ALA A 194 -29.51 28.47 -22.58
CA ALA A 194 -29.55 28.10 -23.99
C ALA A 194 -29.04 29.24 -24.90
N GLY A 195 -28.27 28.89 -25.93
CA GLY A 195 -27.89 29.79 -27.02
C GLY A 195 -26.60 29.35 -27.71
N SER A 196 -26.69 28.67 -28.85
CA SER A 196 -25.55 28.33 -29.69
C SER A 196 -25.15 29.49 -30.61
N PRO A 197 -23.86 29.57 -30.97
CA PRO A 197 -23.52 29.59 -32.40
C PRO A 197 -22.44 28.56 -32.76
N ARG A 198 -22.56 28.02 -33.98
CA ARG A 198 -21.57 27.15 -34.64
C ARG A 198 -20.28 27.95 -34.87
N LEU A 199 -19.14 27.49 -34.36
CA LEU A 199 -17.83 28.14 -34.61
C LEU A 199 -16.67 27.13 -34.78
N THR A 200 -15.76 27.51 -35.65
CA THR A 200 -14.80 26.68 -36.42
C THR A 200 -13.50 26.32 -35.69
N ALA A 201 -12.88 25.22 -36.14
CA ALA A 201 -11.60 24.69 -35.65
C ALA A 201 -10.39 25.57 -36.03
N ARG A 202 -9.82 26.25 -35.04
CA ARG A 202 -8.44 26.74 -35.05
C ARG A 202 -7.87 26.51 -33.65
N ASP A 203 -6.84 25.67 -33.59
CA ASP A 203 -5.95 25.39 -32.46
C ASP A 203 -6.51 24.63 -31.23
N LEU A 204 -6.79 23.33 -31.45
CA LEU A 204 -7.08 22.36 -30.38
C LEU A 204 -6.10 21.17 -30.47
N ARG A 205 -5.71 20.56 -29.36
CA ARG A 205 -4.84 19.37 -29.31
C ARG A 205 -5.41 18.43 -28.26
N ILE A 206 -5.53 17.12 -28.52
CA ILE A 206 -6.02 16.15 -27.53
C ILE A 206 -4.94 15.10 -27.31
N ARG A 207 -4.50 14.92 -26.07
CA ARG A 207 -3.37 14.06 -25.65
C ARG A 207 -3.75 13.31 -24.39
N LEU A 208 -3.67 11.98 -24.35
CA LEU A 208 -3.89 11.26 -23.09
C LEU A 208 -2.68 11.39 -22.15
N PRO A 209 -2.85 11.61 -20.82
CA PRO A 209 -1.82 12.18 -19.97
C PRO A 209 -0.79 11.15 -19.57
N CYS A 210 0.45 11.61 -19.43
CA CYS A 210 1.55 10.91 -18.80
C CYS A 210 2.64 11.93 -18.41
N THR A 211 3.02 11.89 -17.13
CA THR A 211 3.84 12.88 -16.40
C THR A 211 5.36 12.60 -16.50
N LEU A 212 6.16 13.67 -16.40
CA LEU A 212 7.59 13.65 -16.09
C LEU A 212 7.92 14.80 -15.13
N THR A 213 8.81 14.50 -14.21
CA THR A 213 9.39 15.30 -13.12
C THR A 213 10.65 16.05 -13.58
N GLY A 214 11.14 16.98 -12.76
CA GLY A 214 12.55 17.41 -12.72
C GLY A 214 12.82 18.11 -11.38
N ARG A 215 14.01 18.13 -10.77
CA ARG A 215 15.34 17.56 -11.06
C ARG A 215 16.25 17.82 -9.84
N GLY A 216 17.32 17.02 -9.66
CA GLY A 216 18.58 17.36 -8.94
C GLY A 216 18.69 16.81 -7.49
N SER A 217 19.81 16.29 -6.97
CA SER A 217 21.20 16.13 -7.46
C SER A 217 21.97 15.13 -6.56
N ARG A 218 23.02 14.53 -7.14
CA ARG A 218 23.89 13.42 -6.68
C ARG A 218 24.81 13.73 -5.48
N LEU A 219 25.35 12.66 -4.86
CA LEU A 219 26.77 12.34 -4.54
C LEU A 219 26.75 11.21 -3.47
N GLY A 220 27.45 10.08 -3.50
CA GLY A 220 28.45 9.45 -4.38
C GLY A 220 29.13 8.37 -3.52
N TRP A 221 29.11 7.09 -3.92
CA TRP A 221 29.85 6.01 -3.25
C TRP A 221 30.32 5.00 -4.30
N ASP A 222 31.63 4.99 -4.52
CA ASP A 222 32.40 3.83 -4.94
C ASP A 222 33.61 3.80 -4.01
N GLU A 223 33.81 2.71 -3.27
CA GLU A 223 35.11 2.02 -3.19
C GLU A 223 35.08 0.76 -2.30
N LEU A 224 35.69 -0.29 -2.84
CA LEU A 224 36.42 -1.38 -2.17
C LEU A 224 35.69 -2.64 -1.68
N ASN A 225 35.52 -3.51 -2.66
CA ASN A 225 35.83 -4.94 -2.70
C ASN A 225 36.62 -5.60 -1.53
N ALA A 226 36.06 -6.75 -1.10
CA ALA A 226 36.69 -8.07 -0.94
C ALA A 226 37.78 -8.31 0.15
N ARG A 227 37.43 -9.17 1.13
CA ARG A 227 38.02 -10.52 1.39
C ARG A 227 37.88 -10.90 2.87
N SER A 228 37.20 -12.01 3.16
CA SER A 228 37.78 -13.21 3.79
C SER A 228 36.69 -14.14 4.33
N VAL A 229 36.67 -15.34 3.75
CA VAL A 229 35.92 -16.50 4.22
C VAL A 229 36.79 -17.24 5.23
N ARG A 230 36.30 -17.48 6.45
CA ARG A 230 36.69 -18.64 7.27
C ARG A 230 35.52 -19.18 8.08
N ARG A 231 35.33 -20.50 7.94
CA ARG A 231 34.51 -21.42 8.74
C ARG A 231 34.72 -21.25 10.24
N ASN A 232 33.66 -21.42 11.03
CA ASN A 232 33.62 -22.57 11.94
C ASN A 232 32.19 -22.96 12.37
N ARG A 233 32.05 -24.28 12.49
CA ARG A 233 30.89 -25.08 12.86
C ARG A 233 31.07 -25.44 14.34
N MET A 234 30.04 -25.36 15.17
CA MET A 234 29.96 -26.14 16.41
C MET A 234 28.51 -26.33 16.85
N ASP A 235 28.12 -27.59 16.87
CA ASP A 235 26.96 -28.15 17.55
C ASP A 235 27.05 -27.93 19.06
N VAL A 236 25.91 -27.72 19.74
CA VAL A 236 25.61 -28.39 21.03
C VAL A 236 24.10 -28.61 21.14
N ALA A 237 23.72 -29.88 21.11
CA ALA A 237 22.45 -30.39 21.62
C ALA A 237 22.48 -30.54 23.15
N GLY A 238 21.34 -30.37 23.82
CA GLY A 238 21.14 -30.76 25.22
C GLY A 238 19.95 -30.01 25.85
N SER A 239 18.73 -30.54 25.76
CA SER A 239 18.10 -31.37 26.81
C SER A 239 17.85 -30.60 28.10
N TRP A 240 16.60 -30.20 28.38
CA TRP A 240 16.05 -30.21 29.74
C TRP A 240 14.52 -30.39 29.70
N SER A 241 14.08 -31.60 30.04
CA SER A 241 12.72 -31.87 30.52
C SER A 241 12.61 -31.54 32.02
N ALA A 242 11.43 -31.05 32.40
CA ALA A 242 10.79 -31.13 33.71
C ALA A 242 11.44 -30.42 34.92
N ALA A 243 10.83 -29.30 35.32
CA ALA A 243 10.64 -28.95 36.74
C ALA A 243 9.48 -27.97 36.92
N CYS A 244 8.27 -28.50 37.09
CA CYS A 244 7.20 -27.80 37.81
C CYS A 244 7.61 -27.71 39.29
N GLY A 245 7.74 -26.49 39.82
CA GLY A 245 8.05 -26.31 41.23
C GLY A 245 8.26 -24.86 41.67
N ARG A 246 7.16 -24.19 42.01
CA ARG A 246 7.07 -23.14 43.05
C ARG A 246 8.16 -22.05 43.04
N GLY A 247 7.92 -20.98 42.29
CA GLY A 247 8.50 -19.67 42.53
C GLY A 247 7.39 -18.61 42.51
N ALA A 248 6.93 -18.20 43.69
CA ALA A 248 5.95 -17.13 43.85
C ALA A 248 6.61 -15.77 43.52
N GLY A 249 6.61 -15.40 42.24
CA GLY A 249 6.88 -14.03 41.80
C GLY A 249 5.68 -13.15 42.15
N ARG A 250 5.93 -12.03 42.84
CA ARG A 250 4.90 -11.06 43.25
C ARG A 250 4.20 -10.48 42.02
N ARG A 251 3.02 -11.01 41.66
CA ARG A 251 2.04 -10.28 40.82
C ARG A 251 1.64 -9.01 41.57
N ARG A 252 2.11 -7.86 41.11
CA ARG A 252 1.50 -6.59 41.52
C ARG A 252 0.19 -6.44 40.76
N GLN A 253 -0.93 -6.80 41.38
CA GLN A 253 -2.21 -6.16 41.06
C GLN A 253 -2.07 -4.69 41.46
N MET A 254 -1.60 -3.83 40.56
CA MET A 254 -1.70 -2.38 40.72
C MET A 254 -3.09 -1.98 40.23
N GLU A 255 -3.88 -1.32 41.07
CA GLU A 255 -5.24 -0.86 40.73
C GLU A 255 -5.24 -0.02 39.45
N TRP A 256 -5.75 -0.59 38.37
CA TRP A 256 -6.32 0.20 37.29
C TRP A 256 -7.48 0.99 37.91
N GLU A 257 -7.32 2.30 38.11
CA GLU A 257 -8.43 3.18 38.54
C GLU A 257 -9.64 3.08 37.57
N ARG A 258 -9.41 2.59 36.34
CA ARG A 258 -10.43 2.29 35.35
C ARG A 258 -10.88 0.84 35.45
N VAL A 259 -12.12 0.66 35.89
CA VAL A 259 -12.83 -0.62 35.84
C VAL A 259 -13.48 -0.75 34.47
N TYR A 260 -12.98 -1.70 33.67
CA TYR A 260 -13.59 -2.07 32.40
C TYR A 260 -14.64 -3.16 32.59
N SER A 261 -15.69 -3.12 31.77
CA SER A 261 -16.84 -4.02 31.87
C SER A 261 -16.75 -5.20 30.90
N THR A 262 -16.07 -5.04 29.77
CA THR A 262 -16.00 -6.03 28.68
C THR A 262 -14.59 -6.57 28.43
N ILE A 263 -13.57 -6.00 29.08
CA ILE A 263 -12.18 -6.46 29.03
C ILE A 263 -11.59 -6.54 30.44
N LEU A 264 -10.49 -7.27 30.59
CA LEU A 264 -9.61 -7.23 31.75
C LEU A 264 -8.25 -6.71 31.30
N VAL A 265 -7.59 -5.93 32.15
CA VAL A 265 -6.22 -5.47 31.91
C VAL A 265 -5.37 -5.90 33.09
N GLU A 266 -4.27 -6.57 32.79
CA GLU A 266 -3.24 -6.95 33.75
C GLU A 266 -1.89 -6.41 33.27
N ASP A 267 -0.97 -6.23 34.21
CA ASP A 267 0.41 -5.85 33.94
C ASP A 267 1.30 -6.86 34.67
N ALA A 268 2.15 -7.52 33.90
CA ALA A 268 3.07 -8.51 34.42
C ALA A 268 4.43 -8.31 33.77
N ASP A 269 5.43 -7.94 34.57
CA ASP A 269 6.83 -7.87 34.16
C ASP A 269 7.02 -7.04 32.87
N GLN A 270 6.52 -5.80 32.87
CA GLN A 270 6.61 -4.87 31.75
C GLN A 270 5.76 -5.24 30.53
N ILE A 271 4.81 -6.17 30.68
CA ILE A 271 3.92 -6.61 29.61
C ILE A 271 2.49 -6.30 30.01
N GLY A 272 1.82 -5.49 29.18
CA GLY A 272 0.38 -5.28 29.31
C GLY A 272 -0.38 -6.47 28.74
N VAL A 273 -1.26 -7.10 29.51
CA VAL A 273 -2.11 -8.20 29.06
C VAL A 273 -3.56 -7.74 29.05
N VAL A 274 -4.16 -7.64 27.87
CA VAL A 274 -5.57 -7.29 27.71
C VAL A 274 -6.37 -8.53 27.33
N THR A 275 -7.38 -8.87 28.13
CA THR A 275 -8.23 -10.05 27.91
C THR A 275 -9.64 -9.60 27.56
N LEU A 276 -10.13 -9.95 26.37
CA LEU A 276 -11.54 -9.77 26.00
C LEU A 276 -12.40 -10.65 26.93
N ASN A 277 -13.34 -10.07 27.66
CA ASN A 277 -13.96 -10.71 28.83
C ASN A 277 -15.49 -10.80 28.73
N ARG A 278 -15.98 -11.38 27.62
CA ARG A 278 -17.39 -11.81 27.47
C ARG A 278 -17.46 -13.30 27.08
N PRO A 279 -16.86 -14.23 27.87
CA PRO A 279 -16.69 -15.63 27.46
C PRO A 279 -18.02 -16.35 27.20
N HIS A 280 -19.08 -15.97 27.92
CA HIS A 280 -20.44 -16.50 27.76
C HIS A 280 -21.08 -16.15 26.40
N ARG A 281 -20.58 -15.10 25.72
CA ARG A 281 -20.94 -14.71 24.34
C ARG A 281 -19.78 -14.93 23.36
N MET A 282 -18.81 -15.78 23.71
CA MET A 282 -17.62 -16.02 22.87
C MET A 282 -16.87 -14.73 22.51
N ASN A 283 -16.84 -13.77 23.44
CA ASN A 283 -16.22 -12.47 23.28
C ASN A 283 -16.71 -11.74 22.02
N ALA A 284 -18.00 -11.88 21.69
CA ALA A 284 -18.62 -11.11 20.62
C ALA A 284 -18.39 -9.60 20.85
N TRP A 285 -18.05 -8.89 19.78
CA TRP A 285 -17.57 -7.53 19.84
C TRP A 285 -18.74 -6.54 19.94
N THR A 286 -18.69 -5.66 20.95
CA THR A 286 -19.64 -4.55 21.12
C THR A 286 -18.95 -3.22 20.87
N PRO A 287 -19.69 -2.14 20.55
CA PRO A 287 -19.11 -0.80 20.50
C PRO A 287 -18.35 -0.43 21.78
N LEU A 288 -18.93 -0.72 22.96
CA LEU A 288 -18.28 -0.49 24.25
C LEU A 288 -16.93 -1.22 24.37
N MET A 289 -16.85 -2.48 23.93
CA MET A 289 -15.58 -3.23 23.93
C MET A 289 -14.51 -2.58 23.06
N GLY A 290 -14.92 -2.01 21.90
CA GLY A 290 -14.01 -1.24 21.06
C GLY A 290 -13.45 -0.01 21.77
N VAL A 291 -14.31 0.74 22.48
CA VAL A 291 -13.91 1.91 23.28
C VAL A 291 -12.98 1.52 24.42
N GLU A 292 -13.34 0.51 25.21
CA GLU A 292 -12.55 0.05 26.37
C GLU A 292 -11.19 -0.49 25.92
N LEU A 293 -11.14 -1.30 24.85
CA LEU A 293 -9.89 -1.83 24.32
C LEU A 293 -8.97 -0.71 23.84
N ARG A 294 -9.50 0.27 23.11
CA ARG A 294 -8.73 1.43 22.65
C ARG A 294 -8.18 2.22 23.85
N ASP A 295 -9.01 2.51 24.84
CA ASP A 295 -8.61 3.24 26.04
C ASP A 295 -7.49 2.51 26.80
N ALA A 296 -7.61 1.20 26.98
CA ALA A 296 -6.59 0.37 27.59
C ALA A 296 -5.27 0.37 26.80
N LEU A 297 -5.34 0.25 25.47
CA LEU A 297 -4.15 0.27 24.62
C LEU A 297 -3.43 1.61 24.63
N ILE A 298 -4.17 2.74 24.61
CA ILE A 298 -3.59 4.09 24.77
C ILE A 298 -2.88 4.22 26.11
N ALA A 299 -3.53 3.79 27.20
CA ALA A 299 -2.95 3.86 28.53
C ALA A 299 -1.68 3.00 28.68
N LEU A 300 -1.64 1.82 28.05
CA LEU A 300 -0.47 0.96 28.02
C LEU A 300 0.65 1.53 27.11
N ASP A 301 0.30 2.17 26.00
CA ASP A 301 1.29 2.75 25.09
C ASP A 301 2.00 3.94 25.74
N ALA A 302 1.28 4.81 26.44
CA ALA A 302 1.81 5.98 27.14
C ALA A 302 2.85 5.63 28.22
N ARG A 303 2.80 4.41 28.75
CA ARG A 303 3.70 3.91 29.79
C ARG A 303 5.03 3.43 29.20
N ASN A 304 6.12 4.16 29.47
CA ASN A 304 7.47 3.80 29.02
C ASN A 304 8.00 2.49 29.61
N ASP A 305 7.48 2.07 30.76
CA ASP A 305 7.87 0.83 31.41
C ASP A 305 7.23 -0.41 30.77
N ILE A 306 6.12 -0.27 30.04
CA ILE A 306 5.52 -1.35 29.25
C ILE A 306 6.29 -1.52 27.94
N ARG A 307 6.70 -2.75 27.64
CA ARG A 307 7.60 -3.07 26.52
C ARG A 307 6.91 -3.85 25.40
N ALA A 308 5.80 -4.51 25.69
CA ALA A 308 4.94 -5.18 24.74
C ALA A 308 3.51 -5.29 25.32
N VAL A 309 2.52 -5.43 24.44
CA VAL A 309 1.14 -5.73 24.83
C VAL A 309 0.71 -7.07 24.22
N VAL A 310 0.07 -7.91 25.00
CA VAL A 310 -0.58 -9.14 24.55
C VAL A 310 -2.09 -9.00 24.67
N VAL A 311 -2.82 -9.27 23.61
CA VAL A 311 -4.29 -9.27 23.61
C VAL A 311 -4.80 -10.70 23.42
N THR A 312 -5.66 -11.18 24.31
CA THR A 312 -6.24 -12.55 24.27
C THR A 312 -7.74 -12.55 24.59
N GLY A 313 -8.42 -13.70 24.50
CA GLY A 313 -9.83 -13.84 24.85
C GLY A 313 -10.04 -14.74 26.08
N ALA A 314 -10.94 -14.34 26.98
CA ALA A 314 -11.35 -15.18 28.09
C ALA A 314 -12.14 -16.40 27.57
N GLY A 315 -11.93 -17.55 28.20
CA GLY A 315 -12.66 -18.78 27.89
C GLY A 315 -12.18 -19.48 26.61
N ARG A 316 -13.12 -20.10 25.90
CA ARG A 316 -12.82 -21.07 24.80
C ARG A 316 -12.62 -20.44 23.43
N GLY A 317 -12.57 -19.12 23.30
CA GLY A 317 -12.40 -18.45 22.01
C GLY A 317 -11.91 -17.03 22.12
N PHE A 318 -11.33 -16.54 21.03
CA PHE A 318 -10.78 -15.20 20.98
C PHE A 318 -11.89 -14.16 20.81
N CYS A 319 -12.62 -14.18 19.68
CA CYS A 319 -13.75 -13.27 19.41
C CYS A 319 -14.63 -13.78 18.25
N ALA A 320 -15.90 -14.08 18.51
CA ALA A 320 -16.83 -14.63 17.53
C ALA A 320 -17.36 -13.63 16.47
N GLY A 321 -16.80 -12.42 16.41
CA GLY A 321 -17.23 -11.36 15.51
C GLY A 321 -18.18 -10.36 16.19
N ALA A 322 -18.81 -9.49 15.40
CA ALA A 322 -19.69 -8.44 15.91
C ALA A 322 -20.90 -9.03 16.64
N ASP A 323 -21.25 -8.44 17.77
CA ASP A 323 -22.47 -8.74 18.50
C ASP A 323 -23.66 -8.10 17.76
N LEU A 324 -24.48 -8.96 17.13
CA LEU A 324 -25.65 -8.54 16.36
C LEU A 324 -26.93 -8.51 17.20
N SER A 325 -26.83 -8.67 18.53
CA SER A 325 -27.98 -8.60 19.41
C SER A 325 -28.56 -7.17 19.46
N PRO A 326 -29.89 -7.02 19.62
CA PRO A 326 -30.52 -5.70 19.71
C PRO A 326 -29.92 -4.81 20.80
N ASP A 327 -29.51 -5.39 21.94
CA ASP A 327 -28.91 -4.66 23.05
C ASP A 327 -27.56 -4.03 22.65
N ALA A 328 -26.69 -4.81 21.98
CA ALA A 328 -25.40 -4.30 21.47
C ALA A 328 -25.57 -3.26 20.36
N GLN A 329 -26.65 -3.36 19.57
CA GLN A 329 -26.98 -2.39 18.53
C GLN A 329 -27.62 -1.12 19.11
N ALA A 330 -28.36 -1.22 20.23
CA ALA A 330 -28.91 -0.06 20.93
C ALA A 330 -27.82 0.79 21.60
N GLU A 331 -26.74 0.17 22.08
CA GLU A 331 -25.53 0.85 22.56
C GLU A 331 -24.79 1.64 21.46
N SER A 332 -25.05 1.35 20.18
CA SER A 332 -24.45 2.08 19.04
C SER A 332 -25.16 3.40 18.71
N GLY A 333 -26.33 3.64 19.30
CA GLY A 333 -27.03 4.91 19.15
C GLY A 333 -26.27 6.01 19.88
N HIS A 334 -25.62 6.91 19.12
CA HIS A 334 -25.09 8.25 19.47
C HIS A 334 -23.58 8.53 19.27
N SER A 335 -22.83 7.80 18.43
CA SER A 335 -21.54 8.34 17.94
C SER A 335 -21.37 8.20 16.43
N ASP A 336 -21.86 9.20 15.70
CA ASP A 336 -21.31 9.61 14.38
C ASP A 336 -19.93 10.27 14.59
N ASP A 337 -19.05 9.57 15.30
CA ASP A 337 -17.75 10.11 15.65
C ASP A 337 -16.68 9.41 14.84
N ARG A 338 -16.29 10.05 13.74
CA ARG A 338 -15.11 9.75 12.93
C ARG A 338 -13.78 9.80 13.74
N ARG A 339 -13.83 9.86 15.08
CA ARG A 339 -12.71 9.69 16.04
C ARG A 339 -12.38 8.22 16.33
N ASP A 340 -13.10 7.26 15.73
CA ASP A 340 -12.96 5.83 16.01
C ASP A 340 -11.79 5.10 15.29
N GLU A 341 -11.07 5.75 14.38
CA GLU A 341 -9.83 5.18 13.81
C GLU A 341 -8.65 5.44 14.76
N PHE A 342 -8.43 4.52 15.69
CA PHE A 342 -7.19 4.51 16.48
C PHE A 342 -6.10 3.76 15.68
N PRO A 343 -5.03 4.45 15.24
CA PRO A 343 -3.99 3.83 14.41
C PRO A 343 -3.10 2.93 15.28
N TYR A 344 -3.50 1.67 15.48
CA TYR A 344 -2.73 0.68 16.26
C TYR A 344 -1.27 0.51 15.78
N TRP A 345 -1.03 0.80 14.50
CA TRP A 345 0.27 0.79 13.85
C TRP A 345 1.17 1.99 14.20
N GLU A 346 0.60 3.08 14.73
CA GLU A 346 1.34 4.27 15.19
C GLU A 346 1.75 4.20 16.66
N MET A 347 1.24 3.22 17.42
CA MET A 347 1.70 2.96 18.79
C MET A 347 3.20 2.62 18.80
N ASN A 348 3.91 3.12 19.81
CA ASN A 348 5.32 2.80 20.02
C ASN A 348 5.51 1.40 20.63
N THR A 349 4.46 0.84 21.24
CA THR A 349 4.49 -0.49 21.86
C THR A 349 4.07 -1.58 20.87
N PRO A 350 4.87 -2.66 20.70
CA PRO A 350 4.47 -3.83 19.96
C PRO A 350 3.24 -4.52 20.55
N ILE A 351 2.32 -4.97 19.69
CA ILE A 351 1.06 -5.65 20.06
C ILE A 351 1.05 -7.07 19.48
N ILE A 352 0.80 -8.06 20.34
CA ILE A 352 0.75 -9.48 20.00
C ILE A 352 -0.66 -10.00 20.23
N ALA A 353 -1.31 -10.51 19.18
CA ALA A 353 -2.57 -11.22 19.27
C ALA A 353 -2.33 -12.67 19.73
N ALA A 354 -2.79 -13.03 20.92
CA ALA A 354 -2.84 -14.39 21.42
C ALA A 354 -4.24 -14.96 21.17
N MET A 355 -4.49 -15.43 19.95
CA MET A 355 -5.80 -15.88 19.48
C MET A 355 -6.06 -17.33 19.92
N ASN A 356 -6.48 -17.47 21.19
CA ASN A 356 -6.62 -18.73 21.92
C ASN A 356 -7.79 -19.64 21.46
N GLY A 357 -8.51 -19.26 20.41
CA GLY A 357 -9.60 -20.04 19.86
C GLY A 357 -10.31 -19.31 18.72
N PRO A 358 -11.55 -19.70 18.36
CA PRO A 358 -12.21 -19.20 17.16
C PRO A 358 -12.26 -17.68 17.07
N ALA A 359 -12.01 -17.15 15.86
CA ALA A 359 -12.11 -15.73 15.56
C ALA A 359 -12.65 -15.45 14.16
N VAL A 360 -13.68 -14.62 14.02
CA VAL A 360 -14.28 -14.31 12.71
C VAL A 360 -14.70 -12.84 12.61
N GLY A 361 -14.76 -12.29 11.40
CA GLY A 361 -15.15 -10.89 11.19
C GLY A 361 -14.21 -9.93 11.93
N VAL A 362 -14.75 -9.02 12.75
CA VAL A 362 -13.97 -8.12 13.63
C VAL A 362 -12.96 -8.87 14.52
N GLY A 363 -13.26 -10.11 14.93
CA GLY A 363 -12.32 -10.95 15.68
C GLY A 363 -11.07 -11.34 14.88
N MET A 364 -11.11 -11.28 13.55
CA MET A 364 -9.95 -11.44 12.66
C MET A 364 -9.37 -10.12 12.21
N THR A 365 -10.20 -9.15 11.84
CA THR A 365 -9.72 -7.90 11.25
C THR A 365 -9.06 -6.98 12.26
N MET A 366 -9.44 -7.05 13.55
CA MET A 366 -8.73 -6.33 14.61
C MET A 366 -7.30 -6.85 14.81
N PRO A 367 -7.04 -8.15 15.03
CA PRO A 367 -5.68 -8.69 15.06
C PRO A 367 -4.82 -8.45 13.82
N LEU A 368 -5.43 -8.23 12.64
CA LEU A 368 -4.65 -7.85 11.44
C LEU A 368 -3.98 -6.48 11.60
N GLN A 369 -4.56 -5.57 12.39
CA GLN A 369 -3.98 -4.25 12.67
C GLN A 369 -2.79 -4.31 13.62
N TRP A 370 -2.58 -5.44 14.29
CA TRP A 370 -1.51 -5.64 15.28
C TRP A 370 -0.28 -6.31 14.67
N ASP A 371 0.81 -6.33 15.41
CA ASP A 371 2.13 -6.62 14.86
C ASP A 371 2.37 -8.12 14.67
N LEU A 372 2.01 -8.92 15.68
CA LEU A 372 2.20 -10.38 15.68
C LEU A 372 0.91 -11.13 16.00
N ARG A 373 0.74 -12.33 15.45
CA ARG A 373 -0.42 -13.20 15.67
C ARG A 373 0.02 -14.63 15.97
N ILE A 374 -0.32 -15.11 17.16
CA ILE A 374 -0.19 -16.51 17.59
C ILE A 374 -1.59 -17.09 17.67
N VAL A 375 -1.82 -18.19 16.96
CA VAL A 375 -3.18 -18.74 16.78
C VAL A 375 -3.30 -20.16 17.32
N ALA A 376 -4.47 -20.49 17.86
CA ALA A 376 -4.82 -21.86 18.18
C ALA A 376 -4.94 -22.67 16.87
N GLU A 377 -4.14 -23.73 16.76
CA GLU A 377 -3.89 -24.47 15.51
C GLU A 377 -5.15 -25.06 14.86
N ASP A 378 -6.07 -25.62 15.66
CA ASP A 378 -7.28 -26.27 15.18
C ASP A 378 -8.55 -25.39 15.30
N ALA A 379 -8.38 -24.13 15.72
CA ALA A 379 -9.51 -23.20 15.84
C ALA A 379 -9.99 -22.69 14.47
N LYS A 380 -11.23 -22.20 14.44
CA LYS A 380 -11.90 -21.73 13.22
C LYS A 380 -11.72 -20.23 13.05
N TYR A 381 -11.14 -19.84 11.92
CA TYR A 381 -10.89 -18.45 11.54
C TYR A 381 -11.62 -18.09 10.24
N GLY A 382 -11.95 -16.81 10.04
CA GLY A 382 -12.62 -16.43 8.78
C GLY A 382 -13.00 -14.96 8.59
N PHE A 383 -12.88 -14.49 7.35
CA PHE A 383 -13.35 -13.18 6.88
C PHE A 383 -14.78 -13.30 6.30
N VAL A 384 -15.74 -13.54 7.19
CA VAL A 384 -17.09 -14.03 6.84
C VAL A 384 -18.08 -12.94 6.36
N PHE A 385 -17.58 -11.80 5.87
CA PHE A 385 -18.36 -10.61 5.51
C PHE A 385 -19.29 -10.84 4.33
N GLY A 386 -18.77 -11.37 3.21
CA GLY A 386 -19.56 -11.62 2.01
C GLY A 386 -20.73 -12.58 2.25
N ARG A 387 -20.55 -13.56 3.15
CA ARG A 387 -21.61 -14.49 3.59
C ARG A 387 -22.72 -13.82 4.41
N ARG A 388 -22.50 -12.59 4.87
CA ARG A 388 -23.44 -11.76 5.64
C ARG A 388 -23.91 -10.53 4.88
N GLY A 389 -23.61 -10.45 3.57
CA GLY A 389 -23.97 -9.29 2.73
C GLY A 389 -23.18 -8.02 3.06
N LEU A 390 -22.05 -8.15 3.76
CA LEU A 390 -21.18 -7.04 4.16
C LEU A 390 -19.90 -7.03 3.32
N VAL A 391 -19.36 -5.83 3.11
CA VAL A 391 -18.00 -5.66 2.61
C VAL A 391 -17.00 -5.90 3.76
N PRO A 392 -15.79 -6.42 3.51
CA PRO A 392 -14.77 -6.47 4.55
C PRO A 392 -14.44 -5.08 5.10
N GLU A 393 -14.18 -5.01 6.40
CA GLU A 393 -13.97 -3.76 7.14
C GLU A 393 -12.58 -3.68 7.79
N LEU A 394 -12.33 -2.60 8.56
CA LEU A 394 -11.17 -2.44 9.44
C LEU A 394 -9.86 -2.76 8.72
N GLY A 395 -9.64 -2.12 7.57
CA GLY A 395 -8.41 -2.23 6.79
C GLY A 395 -8.09 -3.62 6.22
N SER A 396 -8.98 -4.62 6.34
CA SER A 396 -8.67 -5.99 5.90
C SER A 396 -8.44 -6.13 4.40
N THR A 397 -9.09 -5.30 3.57
CA THR A 397 -8.83 -5.20 2.13
C THR A 397 -7.50 -4.52 1.80
N TRP A 398 -6.86 -3.85 2.75
CA TRP A 398 -5.55 -3.22 2.60
C TRP A 398 -4.42 -4.15 3.07
N LEU A 399 -4.56 -4.71 4.27
CA LEU A 399 -3.51 -5.50 4.93
C LEU A 399 -3.46 -6.94 4.44
N LEU A 400 -4.61 -7.62 4.29
CA LEU A 400 -4.61 -9.04 3.94
C LEU A 400 -3.90 -9.32 2.61
N PRO A 401 -4.13 -8.56 1.51
CA PRO A 401 -3.39 -8.79 0.26
C PRO A 401 -1.87 -8.57 0.37
N ARG A 402 -1.42 -7.76 1.33
CA ARG A 402 0.01 -7.53 1.60
C ARG A 402 0.63 -8.65 2.42
N LEU A 403 -0.15 -9.33 3.25
CA LEU A 403 0.29 -10.49 4.02
C LEU A 403 0.35 -11.75 3.18
N VAL A 404 -0.71 -12.04 2.41
CA VAL A 404 -0.90 -13.37 1.78
C VAL A 404 -0.88 -13.34 0.25
N GLY A 405 -0.70 -12.16 -0.35
CA GLY A 405 -0.82 -11.96 -1.79
C GLY A 405 -2.27 -11.84 -2.29
N LEU A 406 -2.42 -11.35 -3.51
CA LEU A 406 -3.73 -11.01 -4.08
C LEU A 406 -4.66 -12.22 -4.23
N GLY A 407 -4.16 -13.35 -4.72
CA GLY A 407 -4.97 -14.54 -5.00
C GLY A 407 -5.60 -15.12 -3.74
N THR A 408 -4.78 -15.38 -2.72
CA THR A 408 -5.22 -15.88 -1.41
C THR A 408 -6.17 -14.90 -0.72
N ALA A 409 -5.89 -13.60 -0.77
CA ALA A 409 -6.77 -12.60 -0.19
C ALA A 409 -8.16 -12.59 -0.87
N LEU A 410 -8.22 -12.68 -2.20
CA LEU A 410 -9.49 -12.76 -2.93
C LEU A 410 -10.26 -14.04 -2.63
N ASP A 411 -9.60 -15.20 -2.55
CA ASP A 411 -10.24 -16.45 -2.11
C ASP A 411 -10.92 -16.26 -0.76
N LEU A 412 -10.17 -15.83 0.25
CA LEU A 412 -10.69 -15.71 1.61
C LEU A 412 -11.79 -14.64 1.74
N LEU A 413 -11.63 -13.47 1.10
CA LEU A 413 -12.57 -12.36 1.21
C LEU A 413 -13.84 -12.55 0.37
N LEU A 414 -13.74 -13.15 -0.83
CA LEU A 414 -14.91 -13.37 -1.70
C LEU A 414 -15.71 -14.60 -1.28
N THR A 415 -15.04 -15.70 -0.92
CA THR A 415 -15.75 -16.93 -0.51
C THR A 415 -16.25 -16.86 0.94
N GLY A 416 -15.58 -16.04 1.77
CA GLY A 416 -15.80 -15.97 3.21
C GLY A 416 -15.64 -17.32 3.90
N ARG A 417 -14.83 -18.24 3.35
CA ARG A 417 -14.64 -19.58 3.90
C ARG A 417 -13.94 -19.54 5.26
N ILE A 418 -14.17 -20.60 6.03
CA ILE A 418 -13.47 -20.83 7.29
C ILE A 418 -12.18 -21.58 6.99
N PHE A 419 -11.12 -21.23 7.72
CA PHE A 419 -9.81 -21.88 7.70
C PHE A 419 -9.34 -22.20 9.13
N THR A 420 -8.31 -23.04 9.27
CA THR A 420 -7.74 -23.42 10.56
C THR A 420 -6.59 -22.49 10.97
N GLY A 421 -6.14 -22.59 12.22
CA GLY A 421 -4.95 -21.85 12.67
C GLY A 421 -3.68 -22.31 11.95
N ARG A 422 -3.55 -23.61 11.67
CA ARG A 422 -2.43 -24.15 10.85
C ARG A 422 -2.41 -23.51 9.47
N GLU A 423 -3.56 -23.49 8.79
CA GLU A 423 -3.67 -22.84 7.48
C GLU A 423 -3.38 -21.33 7.58
N ALA A 424 -3.82 -20.66 8.66
CA ALA A 424 -3.51 -19.25 8.88
C ALA A 424 -1.99 -18.99 8.94
N ALA A 425 -1.22 -19.87 9.61
CA ALA A 425 0.23 -19.78 9.67
C ALA A 425 0.89 -20.10 8.31
N GLU A 426 0.42 -21.16 7.62
CA GLU A 426 0.93 -21.54 6.29
C GLU A 426 0.73 -20.44 5.24
N LEU A 427 -0.40 -19.73 5.30
CA LEU A 427 -0.71 -18.64 4.39
C LEU A 427 0.02 -17.33 4.74
N GLY A 428 0.64 -17.21 5.92
CA GLY A 428 1.26 -15.97 6.40
C GLY A 428 0.28 -14.98 7.05
N ILE A 429 -0.94 -15.42 7.38
CA ILE A 429 -1.91 -14.62 8.17
C ILE A 429 -1.44 -14.55 9.62
N ALA A 430 -0.94 -15.66 10.18
CA ALA A 430 -0.41 -15.76 11.53
C ALA A 430 1.10 -16.05 11.50
N ASN A 431 1.82 -15.64 12.56
CA ASN A 431 3.24 -15.92 12.71
C ASN A 431 3.49 -17.36 13.14
N GLU A 432 2.62 -17.90 13.99
CA GLU A 432 2.75 -19.24 14.56
C GLU A 432 1.37 -19.83 14.89
N ALA A 433 1.22 -21.13 14.70
CA ALA A 433 0.06 -21.91 15.14
C ALA A 433 0.50 -22.94 16.17
N VAL A 434 -0.12 -22.91 17.36
CA VAL A 434 0.20 -23.79 18.50
C VAL A 434 -1.07 -24.38 19.11
N PRO A 435 -1.00 -25.43 19.94
CA PRO A 435 -2.16 -25.93 20.68
C PRO A 435 -2.90 -24.82 21.44
N ALA A 436 -4.24 -24.87 21.48
CA ALA A 436 -5.05 -23.77 22.02
C ALA A 436 -4.69 -23.36 23.46
N GLY A 437 -4.30 -24.33 24.29
CA GLY A 437 -3.87 -24.09 25.68
C GLY A 437 -2.50 -23.41 25.82
N GLU A 438 -1.72 -23.35 24.74
CA GLU A 438 -0.35 -22.83 24.72
C GLU A 438 -0.24 -21.45 24.05
N VAL A 439 -1.31 -20.97 23.42
CA VAL A 439 -1.31 -19.71 22.65
C VAL A 439 -0.91 -18.51 23.52
N LEU A 440 -1.51 -18.37 24.71
CA LEU A 440 -1.20 -17.25 25.60
C LEU A 440 0.22 -17.34 26.15
N SER A 441 0.67 -18.53 26.57
CA SER A 441 2.03 -18.72 27.08
C SER A 441 3.06 -18.38 26.01
N ARG A 442 2.83 -18.83 24.77
CA ARG A 442 3.72 -18.57 23.63
C ARG A 442 3.78 -17.08 23.29
N ALA A 443 2.64 -16.38 23.26
CA ALA A 443 2.62 -14.94 23.05
C ALA A 443 3.36 -14.18 24.16
N LEU A 444 3.20 -14.60 25.42
CA LEU A 444 3.91 -14.02 26.56
C LEU A 444 5.42 -14.30 26.51
N GLU A 445 5.85 -15.46 26.01
CA GLU A 445 7.28 -15.73 25.78
C GLU A 445 7.90 -14.74 24.79
N ILE A 446 7.23 -14.49 23.67
CA ILE A 446 7.68 -13.50 22.67
C ILE A 446 7.70 -12.09 23.31
N ALA A 447 6.65 -11.72 24.05
CA ALA A 447 6.58 -10.44 24.75
C ALA A 447 7.73 -10.27 25.77
N ARG A 448 8.04 -11.32 26.55
CA ARG A 448 9.17 -11.30 27.50
C ARG A 448 10.52 -11.19 26.81
N ASP A 449 10.69 -11.86 25.68
CA ASP A 449 11.90 -11.76 24.88
C ASP A 449 12.11 -10.32 24.37
N ILE A 450 11.06 -9.69 23.82
CA ILE A 450 11.09 -8.28 23.40
C ILE A 450 11.45 -7.38 24.59
N ALA A 451 10.79 -7.58 25.74
CA ALA A 451 11.01 -6.76 26.94
C ALA A 451 12.47 -6.85 27.44
N ALA A 452 13.03 -8.06 27.45
CA ALA A 452 14.37 -8.32 27.96
C ALA A 452 15.48 -7.91 26.99
N ASN A 453 15.29 -8.11 25.68
CA ASN A 453 16.40 -8.16 24.73
C ASN A 453 16.41 -7.05 23.67
N VAL A 454 15.31 -6.31 23.50
CA VAL A 454 15.21 -5.27 22.45
C VAL A 454 15.25 -3.89 23.10
N ALA A 455 15.95 -2.91 22.52
CA ALA A 455 15.92 -1.53 23.01
C ALA A 455 14.53 -0.89 22.79
N PRO A 456 13.94 -0.16 23.76
CA PRO A 456 12.58 0.38 23.67
C PRO A 456 12.36 1.26 22.44
N VAL A 457 13.25 2.22 22.20
CA VAL A 457 13.17 3.14 21.05
C VAL A 457 13.40 2.39 19.72
N ALA A 458 14.29 1.40 19.70
CA ALA A 458 14.52 0.60 18.49
C ALA A 458 13.28 -0.22 18.10
N ALA A 459 12.57 -0.80 19.08
CA ALA A 459 11.32 -1.52 18.85
C ALA A 459 10.24 -0.59 18.27
N ALA A 460 10.06 0.59 18.89
CA ALA A 460 9.10 1.60 18.46
C ALA A 460 9.38 2.09 17.03
N LEU A 461 10.63 2.48 16.75
CA LEU A 461 11.05 2.93 15.42
C LEU A 461 10.87 1.82 14.38
N THR A 462 11.28 0.59 14.67
CA THR A 462 11.13 -0.53 13.74
C THR A 462 9.65 -0.75 13.38
N LYS A 463 8.79 -0.82 14.39
CA LYS A 463 7.34 -0.95 14.19
C LYS A 463 6.79 0.19 13.33
N ARG A 464 7.02 1.45 13.74
CA ARG A 464 6.45 2.62 13.05
C ARG A 464 6.99 2.77 11.63
N LEU A 465 8.26 2.46 11.37
CA LEU A 465 8.85 2.48 10.02
C LEU A 465 8.25 1.41 9.11
N VAL A 466 8.13 0.16 9.58
CA VAL A 466 7.54 -0.92 8.79
C VAL A 466 6.13 -0.54 8.34
N HIS A 467 5.30 -0.03 9.26
CA HIS A 467 3.93 0.38 8.93
C HIS A 467 3.88 1.62 8.02
N ARG A 468 4.69 2.64 8.29
CA ARG A 468 4.77 3.84 7.43
C ARG A 468 5.13 3.47 5.98
N PHE A 469 6.09 2.57 5.81
CA PHE A 469 6.59 2.22 4.48
C PHE A 469 5.69 1.25 3.71
N LEU A 470 4.61 0.73 4.32
CA LEU A 470 3.54 0.05 3.56
C LEU A 470 2.80 0.99 2.58
N THR A 471 2.85 2.30 2.85
CA THR A 471 2.21 3.36 2.06
C THR A 471 3.18 4.29 1.36
N GLU A 472 4.49 4.12 1.53
CA GLU A 472 5.51 4.98 0.90
C GLU A 472 5.83 4.47 -0.52
N PRO A 473 5.40 5.17 -1.58
CA PRO A 473 5.70 4.75 -2.96
C PRO A 473 7.14 5.04 -3.38
N ASP A 474 7.84 5.96 -2.71
CA ASP A 474 9.22 6.33 -3.04
C ASP A 474 10.23 5.65 -2.10
N ARG A 475 10.91 4.64 -2.65
CA ARG A 475 11.96 3.92 -1.96
C ARG A 475 13.09 4.84 -1.47
N ALA A 476 13.47 5.86 -2.24
CA ALA A 476 14.55 6.76 -1.85
C ALA A 476 14.14 7.65 -0.68
N ALA A 477 12.87 8.05 -0.61
CA ALA A 477 12.31 8.75 0.54
C ALA A 477 12.28 7.86 1.78
N ALA A 478 11.83 6.61 1.65
CA ALA A 478 11.88 5.63 2.74
C ALA A 478 13.31 5.42 3.28
N GLU A 479 14.27 5.21 2.38
CA GLU A 479 15.68 5.00 2.74
C GLU A 479 16.33 6.26 3.34
N LEU A 480 15.90 7.46 2.95
CA LEU A 480 16.39 8.70 3.55
C LEU A 480 15.96 8.82 5.02
N VAL A 481 14.69 8.55 5.30
CA VAL A 481 14.16 8.52 6.68
C VAL A 481 14.90 7.46 7.50
N GLU A 482 15.02 6.24 6.98
CA GLU A 482 15.71 5.14 7.66
C GLU A 482 17.17 5.51 7.97
N ARG A 483 17.90 6.08 7.01
CA ARG A 483 19.30 6.51 7.21
C ARG A 483 19.44 7.58 8.29
N ARG A 484 18.55 8.57 8.32
CA ARG A 484 18.57 9.63 9.35
C ARG A 484 18.34 9.05 10.74
N LEU A 485 17.36 8.18 10.88
CA LEU A 485 17.06 7.50 12.14
C LEU A 485 18.19 6.55 12.54
N ALA A 486 18.77 5.81 11.60
CA ALA A 486 19.92 4.95 11.85
C ALA A 486 21.13 5.76 12.35
N ALA A 487 21.47 6.87 11.68
CA ALA A 487 22.53 7.77 12.12
C ALA A 487 22.27 8.33 13.52
N TRP A 488 21.05 8.77 13.79
CA TRP A 488 20.66 9.24 15.13
C TRP A 488 20.77 8.14 16.18
N THR A 489 20.25 6.93 15.92
CA THR A 489 20.33 5.80 16.86
C THR A 489 21.78 5.38 17.15
N ALA A 490 22.69 5.56 16.19
CA ALA A 490 24.11 5.26 16.36
C ALA A 490 24.82 6.17 17.37
N GLU A 491 24.27 7.35 17.64
CA GLU A 491 24.80 8.29 18.62
C GLU A 491 24.24 8.07 20.03
N GLN A 492 23.16 7.27 20.17
CA GLN A 492 22.46 7.09 21.43
C GLN A 492 23.13 6.11 22.38
N THR A 493 22.77 6.20 23.67
CA THR A 493 23.33 5.36 24.73
C THR A 493 23.03 3.88 24.55
N ASP A 494 21.87 3.55 24.00
CA ASP A 494 21.42 2.16 23.87
C ASP A 494 22.23 1.37 22.85
N LEU A 495 22.77 2.00 21.78
CA LEU A 495 23.67 1.27 20.88
C LEU A 495 24.94 0.81 21.61
N LYS A 496 25.54 1.71 22.41
CA LYS A 496 26.74 1.42 23.21
C LYS A 496 26.47 0.33 24.24
N GLU A 497 25.34 0.41 24.93
CA GLU A 497 24.90 -0.59 25.90
C GLU A 497 24.65 -1.96 25.26
N GLY A 498 23.97 -2.00 24.11
CA GLY A 498 23.72 -3.24 23.37
C GLY A 498 25.01 -3.93 22.95
N ALA A 499 25.99 -3.17 22.45
CA ALA A 499 27.32 -3.68 22.12
C ALA A 499 28.05 -4.21 23.37
N ALA A 500 28.04 -3.45 24.47
CA ALA A 500 28.69 -3.85 25.71
C ALA A 500 28.07 -5.14 26.29
N ALA A 501 26.74 -5.19 26.41
CA ALA A 501 26.00 -6.34 26.92
C ALA A 501 26.27 -7.60 26.07
N PHE A 502 26.37 -7.46 24.75
CA PHE A 502 26.73 -8.55 23.84
C PHE A 502 28.14 -9.09 24.10
N PHE A 503 29.16 -8.22 24.18
CA PHE A 503 30.53 -8.65 24.46
C PHE A 503 30.70 -9.24 25.87
N GLU A 504 29.99 -8.69 26.86
CA GLU A 504 30.02 -9.12 28.26
C GLU A 504 29.11 -10.33 28.53
N LYS A 505 28.29 -10.76 27.56
CA LYS A 505 27.33 -11.87 27.68
C LYS A 505 26.37 -11.72 28.85
N ARG A 506 25.84 -10.51 29.06
CA ARG A 506 24.85 -10.20 30.10
C ARG A 506 23.58 -9.60 29.48
N PRO A 507 22.45 -9.60 30.20
CA PRO A 507 21.27 -8.85 29.77
C PRO A 507 21.57 -7.35 29.59
N PRO A 508 21.04 -6.71 28.54
CA PRO A 508 21.21 -5.28 28.31
C PRO A 508 20.38 -4.46 29.31
N ARG A 509 20.84 -3.24 29.58
CA ARG A 509 20.19 -2.26 30.46
C ARG A 509 19.86 -1.00 29.68
N TRP A 510 18.78 -1.06 28.91
CA TRP A 510 18.29 0.04 28.10
C TRP A 510 17.97 1.27 28.94
N ARG A 511 18.36 2.45 28.44
CA ARG A 511 18.18 3.73 29.13
C ARG A 511 17.14 4.61 28.47
N LEU A 512 16.93 4.47 27.17
CA LEU A 512 16.00 5.32 26.44
C LEU A 512 14.56 4.84 26.64
N ALA A 513 13.64 5.77 26.78
CA ALA A 513 12.21 5.57 26.90
C ALA A 513 11.54 5.66 25.52
N LYS A 514 10.66 4.70 25.21
CA LYS A 514 10.04 4.58 23.86
C LYS A 514 9.19 5.79 23.45
N ASN A 515 8.66 6.57 24.40
CA ASN A 515 7.84 7.76 24.13
C ASN A 515 8.64 9.05 24.36
N ASP A 516 9.43 9.12 25.43
CA ASP A 516 10.10 10.37 25.81
C ASP A 516 11.34 10.64 24.95
N ASP A 517 12.02 9.58 24.49
CA ASP A 517 13.23 9.67 23.67
C ASP A 517 12.96 9.32 22.19
N PHE A 518 11.69 9.21 21.78
CA PHE A 518 11.35 8.97 20.37
C PHE A 518 11.68 10.21 19.52
N PRO A 519 12.46 10.08 18.44
CA PRO A 519 12.87 11.23 17.65
C PRO A 519 11.78 11.66 16.64
N GLU A 520 10.69 12.26 17.14
CA GLU A 520 9.51 12.62 16.31
C GLU A 520 9.88 13.51 15.11
N ASP A 521 10.76 14.51 15.30
CA ASP A 521 11.17 15.41 14.23
C ASP A 521 11.88 14.67 13.07
N LEU A 522 12.73 13.69 13.41
CA LEU A 522 13.43 12.89 12.40
C LEU A 522 12.51 11.85 11.77
N PHE A 523 11.54 11.36 12.54
CA PHE A 523 10.55 10.42 12.04
C PHE A 523 9.59 11.13 11.07
N HIS A 524 9.20 12.39 11.27
CA HIS A 524 8.23 13.05 10.39
C HIS A 524 8.84 13.90 9.25
N ALA A 525 10.16 14.10 9.26
CA ALA A 525 10.93 14.74 8.19
C ALA A 525 11.16 13.85 6.95
#